data_AF-A0A1J5SKM9-F1
#
_entry.id   AF-A0A1J5SKM9-F1
#
_cell.length_a   1.000
_cell.length_b   1.000
_cell.length_c   1.000
_cell.angle_alpha   90.00
_cell.angle_beta   90.00
_cell.angle_gamma   90.00
#
_symmetry.space_group_name_H-M   'P 1'
#
loop_
_entity.id
_entity.type
_entity.pdbx_description
1 polymer ?
#
loop_
_entity_poly.entity_id
_entity_poly.type
_entity_poly.pdbx_seq_one_letter_code
_entity_poly.pdbx_strand_id
1 'polypeptide(L)'
;MDKKVLFAIATVILLGAAYATYTFWQNSHPAPEIVQSKNTPPPPPPPAPVASQVVEIPPALPPLPQLAKSDSFVLDALANVLGNESLMKLFHADQIIHNIVVTVDNLPQQRVPVKSLPFNPPPGHFLTVGAEDHLTISPKNASRYAGYVSLADAVDPKQLVGLYVRLYPLFQQSYAELGYPNNSFNDRLNEALDDLLDTPDIKEPIKLVQPKFFYQYADAETEALSIGEKIMLRLGSKNLKIVKNKLGEIKQELAQHATELK
;
A
#
# COMPACT_ATOMS: atom_id res chain seq x y z
N MET A 1 -17.26 16.18 20.88
CA MET A 1 -16.92 14.77 20.53
C MET A 1 -16.97 14.65 19.02
N ASP A 2 -15.80 14.47 18.40
CA ASP A 2 -15.46 15.35 17.29
C ASP A 2 -15.17 14.64 15.97
N LYS A 3 -15.75 15.20 14.90
CA LYS A 3 -15.78 14.66 13.52
C LYS A 3 -14.41 14.65 12.81
N LYS A 4 -13.31 14.83 13.55
CA LYS A 4 -11.93 14.93 13.05
C LYS A 4 -11.17 13.59 13.06
N VAL A 5 -11.68 12.59 13.80
CA VAL A 5 -11.03 11.27 14.01
C VAL A 5 -11.33 10.27 12.86
N LEU A 6 -12.06 10.70 11.82
CA LEU A 6 -12.65 9.80 10.82
C LEU A 6 -11.74 9.42 9.64
N PHE A 7 -10.67 10.18 9.38
CA PHE A 7 -9.96 10.15 8.09
C PHE A 7 -8.68 9.32 8.09
N ALA A 8 -8.41 8.59 9.17
CA ALA A 8 -7.06 8.11 9.44
C ALA A 8 -6.54 7.06 8.42
N ILE A 9 -7.19 5.91 8.31
CA ILE A 9 -6.52 4.68 7.83
C ILE A 9 -6.32 4.56 6.33
N ALA A 10 -7.03 5.32 5.50
CA ALA A 10 -6.90 5.14 4.05
C ALA A 10 -5.57 5.66 3.50
N THR A 11 -4.57 6.05 4.32
CA THR A 11 -3.24 6.50 3.89
C THR A 11 -2.47 5.46 3.09
N VAL A 12 -2.38 4.22 3.58
CA VAL A 12 -1.70 3.12 2.86
C VAL A 12 -2.45 2.79 1.56
N ILE A 13 -3.79 2.85 1.61
CA ILE A 13 -4.67 2.67 0.46
C ILE A 13 -4.50 3.85 -0.54
N LEU A 14 -4.26 5.07 -0.06
CA LEU A 14 -4.30 6.29 -0.86
C LEU A 14 -3.11 6.50 -1.78
N LEU A 15 -1.99 5.88 -1.47
CA LEU A 15 -0.86 5.89 -2.37
C LEU A 15 -1.27 5.15 -3.67
N GLY A 16 -1.85 3.95 -3.57
CA GLY A 16 -2.47 3.26 -4.72
C GLY A 16 -3.67 4.02 -5.32
N ALA A 17 -4.53 4.59 -4.47
CA ALA A 17 -5.76 5.26 -4.90
C ALA A 17 -5.53 6.52 -5.77
N ALA A 18 -4.34 7.14 -5.69
CA ALA A 18 -3.95 8.23 -6.58
C ALA A 18 -3.85 7.79 -8.06
N TYR A 19 -3.61 6.49 -8.33
CA TYR A 19 -3.54 5.92 -9.68
C TYR A 19 -4.93 5.72 -10.31
N ALA A 20 -5.92 5.26 -9.54
CA ALA A 20 -7.26 4.94 -10.04
C ALA A 20 -8.07 6.16 -10.55
N THR A 21 -7.60 7.39 -10.32
CA THR A 21 -8.17 8.60 -10.96
C THR A 21 -7.74 8.79 -12.42
N TYR A 22 -6.76 8.05 -12.91
CA TYR A 22 -6.29 8.08 -14.30
C TYR A 22 -7.14 7.21 -15.25
N THR A 23 -7.76 6.14 -14.72
CA THR A 23 -8.30 5.04 -15.54
C THR A 23 -9.79 5.16 -15.87
N PHE A 24 -10.55 6.04 -15.21
CA PHE A 24 -11.97 6.31 -15.52
C PHE A 24 -12.19 7.12 -16.83
N TRP A 25 -11.30 6.98 -17.80
CA TRP A 25 -11.27 7.77 -19.04
C TRP A 25 -11.25 6.91 -20.33
N GLN A 26 -11.01 5.59 -20.24
CA GLN A 26 -10.93 4.73 -21.42
C GLN A 26 -11.75 3.44 -21.31
N ASN A 27 -12.82 3.42 -22.11
CA ASN A 27 -13.64 2.28 -22.55
C ASN A 27 -14.53 1.67 -21.45
N SER A 28 -15.87 1.54 -21.58
CA SER A 28 -16.82 1.56 -22.70
C SER A 28 -16.75 0.37 -23.68
N HIS A 29 -17.59 -0.64 -23.38
CA HIS A 29 -18.04 -1.76 -24.25
C HIS A 29 -16.98 -2.87 -24.54
N PRO A 30 -17.40 -4.07 -24.97
CA PRO A 30 -17.78 -5.14 -24.03
C PRO A 30 -16.94 -6.43 -24.17
N ALA A 31 -17.13 -7.38 -23.25
CA ALA A 31 -16.33 -8.60 -23.15
C ALA A 31 -16.79 -9.74 -24.09
N PRO A 32 -15.85 -10.52 -24.66
CA PRO A 32 -16.07 -11.92 -25.06
C PRO A 32 -16.11 -12.87 -23.84
N GLU A 33 -16.62 -14.08 -24.04
CA GLU A 33 -17.08 -14.97 -22.98
C GLU A 33 -15.98 -15.79 -22.25
N ILE A 34 -16.31 -16.24 -21.04
CA ILE A 34 -15.47 -17.11 -20.20
C ILE A 34 -15.69 -18.57 -20.61
N VAL A 35 -14.63 -19.27 -21.01
CA VAL A 35 -14.68 -20.73 -21.16
C VAL A 35 -14.53 -21.38 -19.77
N GLN A 36 -15.60 -22.04 -19.29
CA GLN A 36 -15.53 -22.80 -18.05
C GLN A 36 -14.70 -24.08 -18.23
N SER A 37 -14.01 -24.50 -17.17
CA SER A 37 -13.62 -25.90 -16.99
C SER A 37 -14.03 -26.37 -15.59
N LYS A 38 -14.61 -27.56 -15.51
CA LYS A 38 -15.02 -28.23 -14.26
C LYS A 38 -14.44 -29.64 -14.26
N ASN A 39 -13.82 -30.05 -13.16
CA ASN A 39 -14.22 -31.23 -12.35
C ASN A 39 -13.10 -31.68 -11.39
N THR A 40 -13.51 -32.17 -10.22
CA THR A 40 -12.68 -32.87 -9.22
C THR A 40 -12.94 -34.40 -9.30
N PRO A 41 -12.04 -35.28 -8.78
CA PRO A 41 -12.29 -35.83 -7.42
C PRO A 41 -11.01 -36.19 -6.59
N PRO A 42 -11.15 -36.59 -5.29
CA PRO A 42 -10.05 -36.86 -4.32
C PRO A 42 -10.07 -38.34 -3.78
N PRO A 43 -9.52 -38.71 -2.59
CA PRO A 43 -8.23 -38.48 -1.88
C PRO A 43 -7.50 -39.83 -1.52
N PRO A 44 -6.45 -39.83 -0.66
CA PRO A 44 -6.56 -40.52 0.65
C PRO A 44 -5.80 -39.86 1.86
N PRO A 45 -5.96 -40.35 3.13
CA PRO A 45 -5.54 -39.67 4.38
C PRO A 45 -4.11 -39.99 4.93
N PRO A 46 -3.66 -39.32 6.03
CA PRO A 46 -2.25 -39.31 6.49
C PRO A 46 -1.89 -40.22 7.69
N PRO A 47 -0.58 -40.40 8.00
CA PRO A 47 -0.08 -40.95 9.27
C PRO A 47 -0.14 -39.97 10.46
N ALA A 48 0.00 -40.51 11.68
CA ALA A 48 -0.12 -39.80 12.97
C ALA A 48 1.27 -39.54 13.65
N PRO A 49 1.35 -38.86 14.82
CA PRO A 49 2.49 -37.99 15.16
C PRO A 49 3.66 -38.65 15.90
N VAL A 50 4.82 -37.99 15.82
CA VAL A 50 5.93 -38.15 16.77
C VAL A 50 5.80 -37.08 17.85
N ALA A 51 5.80 -37.49 19.13
CA ALA A 51 5.74 -36.56 20.26
C ALA A 51 7.15 -36.13 20.70
N SER A 52 7.36 -34.82 20.81
CA SER A 52 8.58 -34.24 21.40
C SER A 52 8.23 -33.17 22.44
N GLN A 53 8.46 -33.54 23.70
CA GLN A 53 8.80 -32.73 24.87
C GLN A 53 8.26 -31.28 24.94
N VAL A 54 7.42 -31.05 25.97
CA VAL A 54 7.02 -29.71 26.41
C VAL A 54 8.26 -28.97 26.95
N VAL A 55 8.73 -27.99 26.18
CA VAL A 55 9.49 -26.86 26.74
C VAL A 55 8.47 -25.85 27.29
N GLU A 56 8.80 -25.21 28.41
CA GLU A 56 7.94 -24.19 29.01
C GLU A 56 8.07 -22.88 28.20
N ILE A 57 7.18 -22.73 27.22
CA ILE A 57 7.20 -21.65 26.22
C ILE A 57 6.63 -20.35 26.85
N PRO A 58 7.35 -19.20 26.80
CA PRO A 58 6.80 -17.89 27.14
C PRO A 58 5.50 -17.64 26.37
N PRO A 59 4.44 -17.08 27.00
CA PRO A 59 3.05 -17.21 26.56
C PRO A 59 2.88 -17.02 25.06
N ALA A 60 2.68 -18.15 24.37
CA ALA A 60 2.79 -18.22 22.92
C ALA A 60 1.78 -17.27 22.26
N LEU A 61 2.28 -16.35 21.43
CA LEU A 61 1.42 -15.51 20.62
C LEU A 61 0.47 -16.38 19.78
N PRO A 62 -0.83 -16.04 19.69
CA PRO A 62 -1.78 -16.82 18.91
C PRO A 62 -1.24 -17.08 17.49
N PRO A 63 -1.26 -18.34 17.03
CA PRO A 63 -0.67 -18.73 15.76
C PRO A 63 -1.36 -18.01 14.61
N LEU A 64 -0.59 -17.68 13.57
CA LEU A 64 -1.11 -17.00 12.40
C LEU A 64 -2.15 -17.89 11.68
N PRO A 65 -3.25 -17.32 11.18
CA PRO A 65 -4.12 -18.01 10.24
C PRO A 65 -3.39 -18.24 8.91
N GLN A 66 -3.90 -19.16 8.09
CA GLN A 66 -3.47 -19.28 6.69
C GLN A 66 -3.75 -17.98 5.92
N LEU A 67 -2.89 -17.61 4.95
CA LEU A 67 -3.00 -16.39 4.15
C LEU A 67 -4.43 -16.13 3.61
N ALA A 68 -5.05 -17.15 2.99
CA ALA A 68 -6.42 -17.11 2.45
C ALA A 68 -7.55 -17.01 3.51
N LYS A 69 -7.21 -16.85 4.80
CA LYS A 69 -8.11 -16.61 5.94
C LYS A 69 -7.53 -15.55 6.89
N SER A 70 -6.53 -14.77 6.45
CA SER A 70 -5.81 -13.84 7.31
C SER A 70 -6.49 -12.49 7.47
N ASP A 71 -7.39 -12.11 6.57
CA ASP A 71 -7.90 -10.75 6.46
C ASP A 71 -8.56 -10.23 7.75
N SER A 72 -9.42 -11.01 8.42
CA SER A 72 -10.04 -10.57 9.69
C SER A 72 -9.01 -10.41 10.81
N PHE A 73 -8.05 -11.33 10.93
CA PHE A 73 -6.98 -11.26 11.92
C PHE A 73 -6.03 -10.06 11.68
N VAL A 74 -5.74 -9.76 10.42
CA VAL A 74 -4.91 -8.61 10.01
C VAL A 74 -5.67 -7.30 10.25
N LEU A 75 -6.97 -7.25 9.94
CA LEU A 75 -7.85 -6.12 10.26
C LEU A 75 -7.90 -5.85 11.77
N ASP A 76 -8.17 -6.88 12.59
CA ASP A 76 -8.23 -6.74 14.04
C ASP A 76 -6.87 -6.28 14.61
N ALA A 77 -5.76 -6.82 14.11
CA ALA A 77 -4.43 -6.41 14.56
C ALA A 77 -4.08 -4.97 14.15
N LEU A 78 -4.44 -4.55 12.93
CA LEU A 78 -4.33 -3.16 12.49
C LEU A 78 -5.23 -2.22 13.32
N ALA A 79 -6.46 -2.63 13.62
CA ALA A 79 -7.38 -1.85 14.45
C ALA A 79 -6.88 -1.64 15.88
N ASN A 80 -6.11 -2.60 16.43
CA ASN A 80 -5.43 -2.45 17.72
C ASN A 80 -4.27 -1.45 17.66
N VAL A 81 -3.37 -1.55 16.67
CA VAL A 81 -2.23 -0.61 16.49
C VAL A 81 -2.70 0.80 16.14
N LEU A 82 -3.85 0.94 15.48
CA LEU A 82 -4.36 2.20 14.93
C LEU A 82 -5.61 2.71 15.71
N GLY A 83 -5.99 2.03 16.79
CA GLY A 83 -6.84 2.49 17.89
C GLY A 83 -8.32 2.77 17.58
N ASN A 84 -8.91 2.31 16.46
CA ASN A 84 -10.25 2.74 16.05
C ASN A 84 -10.96 1.79 15.07
N GLU A 85 -12.03 1.14 15.53
CA GLU A 85 -12.88 0.21 14.74
C GLU A 85 -13.58 0.84 13.53
N SER A 86 -13.83 2.16 13.52
CA SER A 86 -14.52 2.82 12.40
C SER A 86 -13.73 2.72 11.09
N LEU A 87 -12.43 2.46 11.21
CA LEU A 87 -11.47 2.37 10.12
C LEU A 87 -11.55 1.03 9.36
N MET A 88 -12.17 0.00 9.95
CA MET A 88 -12.42 -1.32 9.33
C MET A 88 -13.24 -1.22 8.03
N LYS A 89 -13.96 -0.11 7.82
CA LYS A 89 -14.81 0.15 6.65
C LYS A 89 -14.07 0.77 5.46
N LEU A 90 -12.77 1.08 5.62
CA LEU A 90 -11.94 1.68 4.57
C LEU A 90 -11.08 0.63 3.85
N PHE A 91 -10.68 -0.43 4.55
CA PHE A 91 -10.11 -1.61 3.91
C PHE A 91 -11.20 -2.38 3.16
N HIS A 92 -10.84 -2.89 1.98
CA HIS A 92 -11.53 -4.06 1.46
C HIS A 92 -11.12 -5.26 2.33
N ALA A 93 -12.10 -6.01 2.84
CA ALA A 93 -11.87 -7.13 3.75
C ALA A 93 -11.37 -8.41 3.04
N ASP A 94 -10.93 -8.28 1.79
CA ASP A 94 -10.52 -9.36 0.90
C ASP A 94 -9.05 -9.18 0.51
N GLN A 95 -8.19 -10.16 0.82
CA GLN A 95 -6.81 -10.26 0.35
C GLN A 95 -5.86 -9.11 0.78
N ILE A 96 -6.05 -8.53 1.96
CA ILE A 96 -5.34 -7.34 2.46
C ILE A 96 -3.82 -7.49 2.40
N ILE A 97 -3.28 -8.65 2.80
CA ILE A 97 -1.84 -8.92 2.73
C ILE A 97 -1.35 -8.88 1.28
N HIS A 98 -2.03 -9.58 0.37
CA HIS A 98 -1.71 -9.58 -1.07
C HIS A 98 -1.79 -8.17 -1.65
N ASN A 99 -2.81 -7.40 -1.28
CA ASN A 99 -3.04 -6.05 -1.77
C ASN A 99 -1.93 -5.08 -1.33
N ILE A 100 -1.41 -5.26 -0.12
CA ILE A 100 -0.23 -4.52 0.38
C ILE A 100 1.04 -4.98 -0.36
N VAL A 101 1.28 -6.29 -0.51
CA VAL A 101 2.44 -6.84 -1.23
C VAL A 101 2.50 -6.32 -2.66
N VAL A 102 1.40 -6.41 -3.40
CA VAL A 102 1.26 -5.89 -4.77
C VAL A 102 1.47 -4.38 -4.79
N THR A 103 0.98 -3.62 -3.81
CA THR A 103 1.22 -2.17 -3.79
C THR A 103 2.70 -1.84 -3.57
N VAL A 104 3.35 -2.48 -2.59
CA VAL A 104 4.78 -2.28 -2.29
C VAL A 104 5.65 -2.66 -3.49
N ASP A 105 5.38 -3.80 -4.13
CA ASP A 105 6.10 -4.24 -5.33
C ASP A 105 5.90 -3.31 -6.55
N ASN A 106 4.86 -2.47 -6.56
CA ASN A 106 4.58 -1.54 -7.66
C ASN A 106 5.03 -0.10 -7.40
N LEU A 107 5.50 0.26 -6.19
CA LEU A 107 5.93 1.63 -5.87
C LEU A 107 7.21 2.07 -6.63
N PRO A 108 8.34 1.31 -6.61
CA PRO A 108 9.55 1.68 -7.37
C PRO A 108 9.43 1.58 -8.89
N GLN A 109 8.31 1.04 -9.40
CA GLN A 109 8.15 0.85 -10.83
C GLN A 109 7.75 2.16 -11.50
N GLN A 110 8.43 2.54 -12.58
CA GLN A 110 8.03 3.70 -13.40
C GLN A 110 6.69 3.49 -14.11
N ARG A 111 6.34 2.23 -14.43
CA ARG A 111 5.12 1.83 -15.16
C ARG A 111 4.68 0.42 -14.77
N VAL A 112 3.37 0.24 -14.62
CA VAL A 112 2.74 -1.03 -14.21
C VAL A 112 1.55 -1.33 -15.12
N PRO A 113 1.29 -2.59 -15.51
CA PRO A 113 0.05 -2.96 -16.22
C PRO A 113 -1.18 -2.76 -15.32
N VAL A 114 -1.99 -1.73 -15.63
CA VAL A 114 -3.19 -1.25 -14.90
C VAL A 114 -4.05 -2.33 -14.19
N LYS A 115 -4.15 -3.55 -14.76
CA LYS A 115 -5.05 -4.62 -14.29
C LYS A 115 -4.60 -5.33 -13.00
N SER A 116 -3.41 -5.06 -12.46
CA SER A 116 -2.89 -5.74 -11.26
C SER A 116 -3.25 -5.05 -9.93
N LEU A 117 -3.71 -3.79 -9.93
CA LEU A 117 -3.83 -2.99 -8.70
C LEU A 117 -5.18 -3.19 -7.97
N PRO A 118 -5.20 -3.58 -6.68
CA PRO A 118 -6.41 -4.05 -5.99
C PRO A 118 -7.09 -3.05 -5.04
N PHE A 119 -6.86 -1.73 -5.19
CA PHE A 119 -7.42 -0.70 -4.30
C PHE A 119 -8.23 0.38 -5.03
N ASN A 120 -9.21 0.96 -4.34
CA ASN A 120 -10.17 1.94 -4.87
C ASN A 120 -9.71 3.42 -4.71
N PRO A 121 -10.12 4.35 -5.59
CA PRO A 121 -9.75 5.77 -5.57
C PRO A 121 -10.30 6.54 -4.34
N PRO A 122 -9.73 7.71 -3.97
CA PRO A 122 -10.38 8.62 -3.03
C PRO A 122 -11.67 9.18 -3.63
N PRO A 123 -12.62 9.63 -2.80
CA PRO A 123 -13.76 10.40 -3.28
C PRO A 123 -13.31 11.69 -3.99
N GLY A 124 -13.86 11.93 -5.19
CA GLY A 124 -13.63 13.12 -6.00
C GLY A 124 -12.44 13.04 -6.98
N HIS A 125 -12.48 13.87 -8.02
CA HIS A 125 -11.46 13.93 -9.05
C HIS A 125 -10.17 14.61 -8.54
N PHE A 126 -9.04 14.30 -9.18
CA PHE A 126 -7.79 15.04 -9.01
C PHE A 126 -7.97 16.49 -9.48
N LEU A 127 -7.53 17.46 -8.65
CA LEU A 127 -7.80 18.87 -8.89
C LEU A 127 -6.63 19.54 -9.62
N THR A 128 -6.91 20.24 -10.71
CA THR A 128 -5.93 21.04 -11.48
C THR A 128 -6.31 22.52 -11.47
N VAL A 129 -5.37 23.40 -11.82
CA VAL A 129 -5.57 24.85 -11.95
C VAL A 129 -4.79 25.36 -13.16
N GLY A 130 -5.41 26.23 -13.96
CA GLY A 130 -4.83 26.81 -15.18
C GLY A 130 -5.72 26.58 -16.40
N ALA A 131 -5.32 27.14 -17.53
CA ALA A 131 -5.80 26.73 -18.86
C ALA A 131 -4.98 25.51 -19.34
N GLU A 132 -5.36 24.90 -20.46
CA GLU A 132 -4.77 23.64 -20.97
C GLU A 132 -3.25 23.75 -21.27
N ASP A 133 -2.78 24.95 -21.61
CA ASP A 133 -1.39 25.32 -21.88
C ASP A 133 -0.55 25.64 -20.63
N HIS A 134 -1.21 25.97 -19.52
CA HIS A 134 -0.60 26.43 -18.26
C HIS A 134 -1.14 25.66 -17.04
N LEU A 135 -1.44 24.38 -17.23
CA LEU A 135 -2.05 23.54 -16.22
C LEU A 135 -1.07 23.20 -15.09
N THR A 136 -1.58 23.16 -13.85
CA THR A 136 -0.81 22.85 -12.64
C THR A 136 -1.60 21.96 -11.68
N ILE A 137 -0.88 21.25 -10.80
CA ILE A 137 -1.48 20.55 -9.65
C ILE A 137 -2.12 21.59 -8.71
N SER A 138 -3.40 21.42 -8.40
CA SER A 138 -4.06 22.32 -7.44
C SER A 138 -3.51 22.09 -6.02
N PRO A 139 -3.14 23.16 -5.26
CA PRO A 139 -2.78 23.03 -3.85
C PRO A 139 -3.92 22.49 -2.99
N LYS A 140 -5.17 22.53 -3.48
CA LYS A 140 -6.33 21.88 -2.84
C LYS A 140 -6.19 20.36 -2.72
N ASN A 141 -5.34 19.70 -3.53
CA ASN A 141 -5.06 18.27 -3.35
C ASN A 141 -4.38 17.98 -2.02
N ALA A 142 -3.49 18.86 -1.53
CA ALA A 142 -2.84 18.68 -0.22
C ALA A 142 -3.86 18.61 0.93
N SER A 143 -4.97 19.34 0.82
CA SER A 143 -6.09 19.26 1.78
C SER A 143 -6.88 17.95 1.69
N ARG A 144 -6.90 17.28 0.52
CA ARG A 144 -7.48 15.93 0.37
C ARG A 144 -6.60 14.88 1.07
N TYR A 145 -5.28 15.03 0.99
CA TYR A 145 -4.33 14.10 1.62
C TYR A 145 -4.09 14.37 3.12
N ALA A 146 -4.45 15.56 3.63
CA ALA A 146 -4.12 15.99 4.99
C ALA A 146 -4.60 15.04 6.13
N GLY A 147 -5.81 14.47 6.02
CA GLY A 147 -6.34 13.55 7.04
C GLY A 147 -5.57 12.22 7.14
N TYR A 148 -4.91 11.85 6.06
CA TYR A 148 -4.17 10.59 5.91
C TYR A 148 -2.71 10.74 6.33
N VAL A 149 -2.09 11.85 5.92
CA VAL A 149 -0.80 12.31 6.42
C VAL A 149 -0.84 12.46 7.95
N SER A 150 -1.95 12.96 8.49
CA SER A 150 -2.18 13.07 9.94
C SER A 150 -2.37 11.73 10.66
N LEU A 151 -2.68 10.62 9.98
CA LEU A 151 -2.51 9.30 10.60
C LEU A 151 -1.06 8.89 10.57
N ALA A 152 -0.40 8.92 9.41
CA ALA A 152 0.98 8.43 9.28
C ALA A 152 1.87 9.03 10.36
N ASP A 153 1.83 10.36 10.53
CA ASP A 153 2.49 11.13 11.58
C ASP A 153 2.23 10.58 13.00
N ALA A 154 0.98 10.20 13.28
CA ALA A 154 0.50 9.68 14.57
C ALA A 154 0.70 8.17 14.79
N VAL A 155 1.14 7.39 13.79
CA VAL A 155 1.45 5.96 13.99
C VAL A 155 2.77 5.83 14.75
N ASP A 156 2.77 5.00 15.79
CA ASP A 156 3.98 4.54 16.48
C ASP A 156 4.74 3.55 15.57
N PRO A 157 5.97 3.89 15.11
CA PRO A 157 6.78 3.02 14.26
C PRO A 157 7.05 1.66 14.89
N LYS A 158 7.18 1.58 16.23
CA LYS A 158 7.50 0.35 16.96
C LYS A 158 6.33 -0.62 16.94
N GLN A 159 5.12 -0.12 17.13
CA GLN A 159 3.90 -0.92 17.07
C GLN A 159 3.59 -1.39 15.64
N LEU A 160 3.83 -0.52 14.64
CA LEU A 160 3.67 -0.88 13.23
C LEU A 160 4.70 -1.93 12.78
N VAL A 161 5.97 -1.74 13.10
CA VAL A 161 7.03 -2.69 12.72
C VAL A 161 6.92 -4.00 13.49
N GLY A 162 6.61 -3.97 14.79
CA GLY A 162 6.33 -5.19 15.56
C GLY A 162 5.14 -5.99 15.02
N LEU A 163 4.10 -5.32 14.51
CA LEU A 163 3.00 -5.99 13.81
C LEU A 163 3.46 -6.55 12.45
N TYR A 164 4.25 -5.80 11.67
CA TYR A 164 4.81 -6.27 10.41
C TYR A 164 5.69 -7.52 10.59
N VAL A 165 6.61 -7.52 11.55
CA VAL A 165 7.45 -8.68 11.92
C VAL A 165 6.58 -9.88 12.29
N ARG A 166 5.54 -9.69 13.12
CA ARG A 166 4.59 -10.77 13.46
C ARG A 166 3.85 -11.32 12.25
N LEU A 167 3.52 -10.48 11.26
CA LEU A 167 2.80 -10.86 10.04
C LEU A 167 3.73 -11.28 8.89
N TYR A 168 5.05 -11.13 9.03
CA TYR A 168 6.03 -11.31 7.95
C TYR A 168 5.89 -12.64 7.17
N PRO A 169 5.63 -13.80 7.80
CA PRO A 169 5.41 -15.05 7.07
C PRO A 169 4.26 -15.00 6.05
N LEU A 170 3.21 -14.21 6.30
CA LEU A 170 2.09 -14.03 5.37
C LEU A 170 2.44 -13.10 4.21
N PHE A 171 3.16 -12.01 4.50
CA PHE A 171 3.70 -11.12 3.47
C PHE A 171 4.67 -11.87 2.54
N GLN A 172 5.60 -12.63 3.13
CA GLN A 172 6.56 -13.45 2.38
C GLN A 172 5.87 -14.56 1.56
N GLN A 173 4.86 -15.25 2.13
CA GLN A 173 4.04 -16.21 1.38
C GLN A 173 3.38 -15.54 0.17
N SER A 174 2.72 -14.39 0.37
CA SER A 174 2.02 -13.70 -0.72
C SER A 174 2.97 -13.12 -1.78
N TYR A 175 4.22 -12.80 -1.44
CA TYR A 175 5.23 -12.33 -2.39
C TYR A 175 5.82 -13.48 -3.22
N ALA A 176 6.01 -14.65 -2.60
CA ALA A 176 6.31 -15.89 -3.32
C ALA A 176 5.17 -16.28 -4.28
N GLU A 177 3.91 -16.19 -3.84
CA GLU A 177 2.72 -16.45 -4.67
C GLU A 177 2.52 -15.43 -5.80
N LEU A 178 3.02 -14.19 -5.65
CA LEU A 178 3.03 -13.18 -6.70
C LEU A 178 4.04 -13.48 -7.83
N GLY A 179 5.01 -14.36 -7.59
CA GLY A 179 6.01 -14.79 -8.57
C GLY A 179 7.47 -14.67 -8.13
N TYR A 180 7.73 -14.30 -6.87
CA TYR A 180 9.09 -14.02 -6.34
C TYR A 180 9.56 -15.04 -5.28
N PRO A 181 9.55 -16.37 -5.53
CA PRO A 181 9.72 -17.40 -4.51
C PRO A 181 11.10 -17.45 -3.85
N ASN A 182 12.11 -16.80 -4.44
CA ASN A 182 13.50 -16.79 -3.96
C ASN A 182 13.93 -15.43 -3.39
N ASN A 183 13.01 -14.47 -3.26
CA ASN A 183 13.30 -13.09 -2.86
C ASN A 183 12.60 -12.75 -1.55
N SER A 184 13.28 -11.99 -0.69
CA SER A 184 12.67 -11.44 0.52
C SER A 184 11.69 -10.30 0.18
N PHE A 185 10.50 -10.34 0.75
CA PHE A 185 9.56 -9.22 0.71
C PHE A 185 10.08 -8.03 1.54
N ASN A 186 10.87 -8.29 2.59
CA ASN A 186 11.47 -7.22 3.39
C ASN A 186 12.51 -6.43 2.58
N ASP A 187 13.26 -7.09 1.70
CA ASP A 187 14.18 -6.39 0.78
C ASP A 187 13.40 -5.49 -0.18
N ARG A 188 12.30 -6.00 -0.75
CA ARG A 188 11.40 -5.22 -1.64
C ARG A 188 10.71 -4.06 -0.92
N LEU A 189 10.36 -4.24 0.36
CA LEU A 189 9.83 -3.17 1.21
C LEU A 189 10.88 -2.09 1.47
N ASN A 190 12.14 -2.45 1.74
CA ASN A 190 13.22 -1.47 1.94
C ASN A 190 13.52 -0.69 0.64
N GLU A 191 13.52 -1.35 -0.52
CA GLU A 191 13.63 -0.67 -1.82
C GLU A 191 12.49 0.34 -2.05
N ALA A 192 11.24 -0.04 -1.71
CA ALA A 192 10.09 0.86 -1.80
C ALA A 192 10.09 2.00 -0.77
N LEU A 193 10.68 1.79 0.42
CA LEU A 193 10.90 2.88 1.38
C LEU A 193 11.96 3.87 0.88
N ASP A 194 12.99 3.39 0.19
CA ASP A 194 14.09 4.24 -0.30
C ASP A 194 13.68 5.08 -1.51
N ASP A 195 12.95 4.51 -2.46
CA ASP A 195 12.26 5.23 -3.55
C ASP A 195 11.39 6.40 -3.03
N LEU A 196 10.57 6.14 -2.00
CA LEU A 196 9.75 7.16 -1.36
C LEU A 196 10.55 8.19 -0.54
N LEU A 197 11.72 7.80 0.00
CA LEU A 197 12.60 8.68 0.76
C LEU A 197 13.49 9.54 -0.15
N ASP A 198 13.78 9.13 -1.38
CA ASP A 198 14.59 9.88 -2.33
C ASP A 198 13.78 10.91 -3.15
N THR A 199 12.45 10.74 -3.27
CA THR A 199 11.53 11.63 -4.03
C THR A 199 11.93 13.12 -4.03
N PRO A 200 12.18 13.77 -5.18
CA PRO A 200 12.73 15.13 -5.21
C PRO A 200 11.79 16.19 -4.60
N ASP A 201 12.37 17.18 -3.92
CA ASP A 201 11.66 18.29 -3.26
C ASP A 201 11.30 19.38 -4.29
N ILE A 202 10.38 19.06 -5.21
CA ILE A 202 10.04 19.91 -6.38
C ILE A 202 9.31 21.20 -5.96
N LYS A 203 9.70 22.30 -6.59
CA LYS A 203 9.10 23.64 -6.38
C LYS A 203 7.69 23.73 -6.94
N GLU A 204 6.71 23.94 -6.06
CA GLU A 204 5.33 24.25 -6.42
C GLU A 204 5.20 25.63 -7.14
N PRO A 205 4.21 25.83 -8.04
CA PRO A 205 3.22 24.85 -8.48
C PRO A 205 3.77 23.91 -9.57
N ILE A 206 3.58 22.60 -9.36
CA ILE A 206 4.05 21.58 -10.31
C ILE A 206 3.17 21.65 -11.57
N LYS A 207 3.82 21.81 -12.74
CA LYS A 207 3.17 21.91 -14.05
C LYS A 207 2.76 20.55 -14.60
N LEU A 208 1.64 20.54 -15.32
CA LEU A 208 1.10 19.39 -16.03
C LEU A 208 0.92 19.72 -17.51
N VAL A 209 0.95 18.70 -18.35
CA VAL A 209 0.43 18.73 -19.72
C VAL A 209 -0.66 17.68 -19.85
N GLN A 210 -1.60 17.89 -20.78
CA GLN A 210 -2.68 16.93 -21.07
C GLN A 210 -2.62 16.43 -22.52
N PRO A 211 -1.64 15.58 -22.89
CA PRO A 211 -1.65 14.91 -24.19
C PRO A 211 -2.89 14.01 -24.33
N LYS A 212 -3.89 14.53 -25.05
CA LYS A 212 -5.23 13.97 -25.25
C LYS A 212 -6.08 14.02 -23.97
N PHE A 213 -6.19 12.92 -23.23
CA PHE A 213 -7.04 12.83 -22.02
C PHE A 213 -6.18 12.96 -20.76
N PHE A 214 -4.92 12.53 -20.82
CA PHE A 214 -4.18 12.10 -19.65
C PHE A 214 -3.25 13.19 -19.14
N TYR A 215 -3.33 13.50 -17.85
CA TYR A 215 -2.36 14.38 -17.22
C TYR A 215 -1.01 13.67 -17.06
N GLN A 216 0.02 14.29 -17.62
CA GLN A 216 1.42 13.97 -17.41
C GLN A 216 2.10 15.17 -16.75
N TYR A 217 3.21 14.95 -16.06
CA TYR A 217 4.04 16.06 -15.58
C TYR A 217 4.67 16.77 -16.78
N ALA A 218 4.66 18.10 -16.77
CA ALA A 218 5.17 18.89 -17.91
C ALA A 218 6.70 18.85 -18.04
N ASP A 219 7.37 18.42 -16.98
CA ASP A 219 8.81 18.20 -16.92
C ASP A 219 9.14 16.71 -17.10
N ALA A 220 10.15 16.43 -17.93
CA ALA A 220 10.48 15.08 -18.36
C ALA A 220 11.19 14.26 -17.27
N GLU A 221 11.96 14.90 -16.39
CA GLU A 221 12.58 14.23 -15.24
C GLU A 221 11.49 13.85 -14.23
N THR A 222 10.56 14.76 -13.95
CA THR A 222 9.38 14.52 -13.10
C THR A 222 8.46 13.42 -13.66
N GLU A 223 8.32 13.30 -14.99
CA GLU A 223 7.59 12.19 -15.64
C GLU A 223 8.43 10.90 -15.77
N ALA A 224 9.74 10.92 -15.48
CA ALA A 224 10.57 9.71 -15.40
C ALA A 224 10.58 9.07 -14.00
N LEU A 225 10.16 9.81 -12.96
CA LEU A 225 10.05 9.34 -11.58
C LEU A 225 9.16 8.09 -11.41
N SER A 226 9.35 7.38 -10.30
CA SER A 226 8.57 6.19 -9.95
C SER A 226 7.09 6.48 -9.71
N ILE A 227 6.28 5.43 -9.60
CA ILE A 227 4.90 5.56 -9.13
C ILE A 227 4.87 6.14 -7.70
N GLY A 228 5.71 5.63 -6.79
CA GLY A 228 5.83 6.11 -5.41
C GLY A 228 6.17 7.60 -5.32
N GLU A 229 7.20 8.03 -6.03
CA GLU A 229 7.63 9.43 -6.09
C GLU A 229 6.53 10.36 -6.65
N LYS A 230 5.88 9.97 -7.74
CA LYS A 230 4.77 10.75 -8.34
C LYS A 230 3.58 10.88 -7.40
N ILE A 231 3.29 9.84 -6.62
CA ILE A 231 2.28 9.90 -5.56
C ILE A 231 2.71 10.87 -4.47
N MET A 232 3.94 10.76 -3.98
CA MET A 232 4.53 11.61 -2.93
C MET A 232 4.49 13.09 -3.31
N LEU A 233 4.77 13.45 -4.58
CA LEU A 233 4.62 14.80 -5.11
C LEU A 233 3.17 15.32 -5.08
N ARG A 234 2.16 14.46 -5.27
CA ARG A 234 0.73 14.84 -5.25
C ARG A 234 0.24 15.18 -3.85
N LEU A 235 0.97 14.83 -2.80
CA LEU A 235 0.67 15.20 -1.42
C LEU A 235 0.87 16.71 -1.18
N GLY A 236 1.76 17.36 -1.94
CA GLY A 236 2.22 18.75 -1.75
C GLY A 236 3.34 18.87 -0.70
N SER A 237 4.23 19.84 -0.85
CA SER A 237 5.55 19.87 -0.18
C SER A 237 5.48 19.84 1.36
N LYS A 238 4.41 20.35 1.98
CA LYS A 238 4.23 20.25 3.44
C LYS A 238 3.97 18.80 3.88
N ASN A 239 3.08 18.11 3.18
CA ASN A 239 2.68 16.74 3.51
C ASN A 239 3.80 15.75 3.18
N LEU A 240 4.51 15.97 2.07
CA LEU A 240 5.69 15.22 1.66
C LEU A 240 6.71 15.08 2.80
N LYS A 241 7.00 16.18 3.51
CA LYS A 241 8.00 16.21 4.59
C LYS A 241 7.54 15.44 5.83
N ILE A 242 6.26 15.50 6.18
CA ILE A 242 5.67 14.71 7.27
C ILE A 242 5.76 13.21 6.95
N VAL A 243 5.39 12.82 5.73
CA VAL A 243 5.45 11.41 5.30
C VAL A 243 6.90 10.92 5.23
N LYS A 244 7.83 11.67 4.64
CA LYS A 244 9.26 11.29 4.62
C LYS A 244 9.85 11.10 6.01
N ASN A 245 9.54 11.98 6.97
CA ASN A 245 9.98 11.81 8.36
C ASN A 245 9.51 10.46 8.93
N LYS A 246 8.21 10.15 8.79
CA LYS A 246 7.64 8.89 9.27
C LYS A 246 8.19 7.66 8.57
N LEU A 247 8.42 7.71 7.25
CA LEU A 247 9.06 6.63 6.50
C LEU A 247 10.49 6.39 6.99
N GLY A 248 11.22 7.45 7.33
CA GLY A 248 12.55 7.37 7.94
C GLY A 248 12.53 6.71 9.32
N GLU A 249 11.57 7.05 10.18
CA GLU A 249 11.35 6.38 11.47
C GLU A 249 11.03 4.88 11.30
N ILE A 250 10.16 4.54 10.35
CA ILE A 250 9.79 3.15 10.05
C ILE A 250 11.01 2.35 9.53
N LYS A 251 11.83 2.93 8.63
CA LYS A 251 13.05 2.27 8.15
C LYS A 251 14.08 2.07 9.28
N GLN A 252 14.24 3.04 10.18
CA GLN A 252 15.13 2.92 11.34
C GLN A 252 14.71 1.80 12.30
N GLU A 253 13.40 1.62 12.51
CA GLU A 253 12.88 0.54 13.35
C GLU A 253 12.98 -0.83 12.63
N LEU A 254 12.65 -0.92 11.34
CA LEU A 254 12.84 -2.13 10.52
C LEU A 254 14.28 -2.65 10.59
N ALA A 255 15.27 -1.75 10.59
CA ALA A 255 16.68 -2.11 10.71
C ALA A 255 17.03 -2.79 12.06
N GLN A 256 16.28 -2.55 13.14
CA GLN A 256 16.47 -3.26 14.42
C GLN A 256 16.00 -4.72 14.31
N HIS A 257 14.95 -4.96 13.52
CA HIS A 257 14.32 -6.27 13.32
C HIS A 257 14.91 -7.07 12.14
N ALA A 258 16.00 -6.58 11.51
CA ALA A 258 16.60 -7.17 10.31
C ALA A 258 17.17 -8.59 10.46
N THR A 259 17.15 -9.20 11.65
CA THR A 259 17.46 -10.62 11.86
C THR A 259 16.21 -11.51 11.82
N GLU A 260 15.05 -10.95 12.17
CA GLU A 260 13.75 -11.64 12.22
C GLU A 260 13.01 -11.59 10.86
N LEU A 261 13.42 -10.65 9.99
CA LEU A 261 12.87 -10.36 8.67
C LEU A 261 13.71 -10.97 7.53
N LYS A 262 14.13 -12.23 7.69
CA LYS A 262 14.97 -13.00 6.75
C LYS A 262 14.23 -14.19 6.17
#